data_AF-A0A9D6NFA3-F1
#
_entry.id   AF-A0A9D6NFA3-F1
#
_cell.length_a   1.000
_cell.length_b   1.000
_cell.length_c   1.000
_cell.angle_alpha   90.00
_cell.angle_beta   90.00
_cell.angle_gamma   90.00
#
_symmetry.space_group_name_H-M   'P 1'
#
loop_
_entity.id
_entity.type
_entity.pdbx_description
1 polymer ?
#
loop_
_entity_poly.entity_id
_entity_poly.type
_entity_poly.pdbx_seq_one_letter_code
_entity_poly.pdbx_strand_id
1 'polypeptide(L)'
;MNLMRIKRLLTQKRIMLGIIGIVAGALLLTSCGVSQETVDTKDREIASLRAQLASSQQDAKYWTQLSTIFMPVELRSMTDHKAFMTPGGLIVALHFDDMDLSKAQNLNWMAIGVPGKYSRQDQERIETLYGKGFTHFHDLMADTHGGKAGGDGVWFMHVAVRGFAAPWGSLKPGVDEKFMPTPAPDVP
;
A
#
# COMPACT_ATOMS: atom_id res chain seq x y z
N MET A 1 -9.33 64.79 33.18
CA MET A 1 -8.45 63.60 33.28
C MET A 1 -7.33 63.92 34.27
N ASN A 2 -7.28 63.19 35.40
CA ASN A 2 -6.57 63.63 36.61
C ASN A 2 -5.06 63.34 36.56
N LEU A 3 -4.22 64.34 36.84
CA LEU A 3 -2.74 64.32 36.69
C LEU A 3 -2.06 63.19 37.51
N MET A 4 -2.72 62.71 38.57
CA MET A 4 -2.26 61.57 39.38
C MET A 4 -2.28 60.23 38.64
N ARG A 5 -3.14 60.03 37.64
CA ARG A 5 -3.22 58.76 36.89
C ARG A 5 -2.05 58.57 35.93
N ILE A 6 -1.48 59.67 35.41
CA ILE A 6 -0.38 59.65 34.43
C ILE A 6 0.95 59.28 35.11
N LYS A 7 1.19 59.76 36.33
CA LYS A 7 2.40 59.41 37.10
C LYS A 7 2.45 57.91 37.46
N ARG A 8 1.30 57.29 37.76
CA ARG A 8 1.23 55.85 38.08
C ARG A 8 1.55 54.94 36.89
N LEU A 9 1.15 55.34 35.68
CA LEU A 9 1.41 54.62 34.42
C LEU A 9 2.88 54.70 33.97
N LEU A 10 3.56 55.82 34.25
CA LEU A 10 4.98 55.99 33.92
C LEU A 10 5.90 55.21 34.86
N THR A 11 5.54 55.06 36.14
CA THR A 11 6.31 54.26 37.10
C THR A 11 6.17 52.75 36.85
N GLN A 12 4.97 52.28 36.43
CA GLN A 12 4.78 50.87 36.06
C GLN A 12 5.52 50.46 34.77
N LYS A 13 5.62 51.35 33.77
CA LYS A 13 6.38 51.07 32.53
C LYS A 13 7.89 50.95 32.75
N ARG A 14 8.45 51.65 33.75
CA ARG A 14 9.89 51.57 34.06
C ARG A 14 10.29 50.30 34.81
N ILE A 15 9.35 49.70 35.56
CA ILE A 15 9.59 48.42 36.25
C ILE A 15 9.45 47.23 35.28
N MET A 16 8.57 47.33 34.27
CA MET A 16 8.44 46.26 33.25
C MET A 16 9.60 46.19 32.25
N LEU A 17 10.28 47.30 31.96
CA LEU A 17 11.49 47.27 31.11
C LEU A 17 12.74 46.74 31.84
N GLY A 18 12.76 46.75 33.18
CA GLY A 18 13.88 46.20 33.96
C GLY A 18 13.91 44.67 34.04
N ILE A 19 12.79 44.00 33.78
CA ILE A 19 12.68 42.53 33.85
C ILE A 19 12.94 41.88 32.48
N ILE A 20 12.66 42.59 31.37
CA ILE A 20 12.94 42.08 30.01
C ILE A 20 14.45 42.17 29.68
N GLY A 21 15.19 43.10 30.30
CA GLY A 21 16.64 43.23 30.12
C GLY A 21 17.51 42.19 30.83
N ILE A 22 16.96 41.43 31.80
CA ILE A 22 17.74 40.45 32.59
C ILE A 22 17.52 39.02 32.09
N VAL A 23 16.44 38.73 31.35
CA VAL A 23 16.26 37.42 30.71
C VAL A 23 17.20 37.23 29.50
N ALA A 24 17.77 38.31 28.96
CA ALA A 24 18.80 38.22 27.92
C ALA A 24 20.23 38.05 28.49
N GLY A 25 20.44 38.13 29.81
CA GLY A 25 21.78 38.27 30.40
C GLY A 25 22.22 37.19 31.39
N ALA A 26 21.38 36.22 31.74
CA ALA A 26 21.72 35.22 32.76
C ALA A 26 21.07 33.84 32.56
N LEU A 27 21.09 33.33 31.33
CA LEU A 27 21.14 31.88 31.09
C LEU A 27 22.57 31.51 30.69
N LEU A 28 23.47 31.71 31.65
CA LEU A 28 24.75 31.02 31.70
C LEU A 28 24.46 29.52 31.81
N LEU A 29 24.55 28.84 30.67
CA LEU A 29 25.38 27.65 30.50
C LEU A 29 25.31 26.61 31.63
N THR A 30 24.13 26.09 31.91
CA THR A 30 24.02 24.66 32.22
C THR A 30 23.96 23.92 30.90
N SER A 31 25.10 23.85 30.22
CA SER A 31 25.29 22.94 29.09
C SER A 31 25.22 21.51 29.61
N CYS A 32 24.04 20.91 29.56
CA CYS A 32 23.99 19.48 29.27
C CYS A 32 24.76 19.30 27.96
N GLY A 33 25.99 18.79 28.05
CA GLY A 33 26.99 18.77 26.99
C GLY A 33 26.60 17.86 25.82
N VAL A 34 25.62 18.30 25.04
CA VAL A 34 25.39 17.77 23.70
C VAL A 34 26.45 18.42 22.82
N SER A 35 27.38 17.61 22.29
CA SER A 35 28.41 18.13 21.39
C SER A 35 27.75 18.73 20.14
N GLN A 36 28.37 19.74 19.53
CA GLN A 36 27.92 20.27 18.24
C GLN A 36 27.80 19.16 17.19
N GLU A 37 28.70 18.19 17.23
CA GLU A 37 28.65 16.98 16.40
C GLU A 37 27.37 16.15 16.62
N THR A 38 26.88 16.07 17.87
CA THR A 38 25.61 15.40 18.18
C THR A 38 24.43 16.18 17.61
N VAL A 39 24.46 17.52 17.69
CA VAL A 39 23.43 18.38 17.09
C VAL A 39 23.42 18.21 15.57
N ASP A 40 24.57 18.34 14.91
CA ASP A 40 24.71 18.21 13.46
C ASP A 40 24.30 16.81 12.97
N THR A 41 24.54 15.78 13.77
CA THR A 41 24.09 14.40 13.48
C THR A 41 22.59 14.27 13.58
N LYS A 42 21.97 14.85 14.61
CA LYS A 42 20.51 14.85 14.79
C LYS A 42 19.82 15.69 13.72
N ASP A 43 20.38 16.81 13.29
CA ASP A 43 19.83 17.62 12.20
C ASP A 43 19.85 16.85 10.87
N ARG A 44 20.93 16.11 10.58
CA ARG A 44 21.00 15.20 9.41
C ARG A 44 19.97 14.07 9.49
N GLU A 45 19.79 13.47 10.66
CA GLU A 45 18.77 12.43 10.89
C GLU A 45 17.36 12.97 10.68
N ILE A 46 17.04 14.15 11.23
CA ILE A 46 15.75 14.82 11.04
C ILE A 46 15.52 15.16 9.56
N ALA A 47 16.53 15.67 8.86
CA ALA A 47 16.43 15.97 7.44
C ALA A 47 16.14 14.70 6.61
N SER A 48 16.83 13.59 6.92
CA SER A 48 16.60 12.28 6.29
C SER A 48 15.19 11.76 6.55
N LEU A 49 14.72 11.80 7.79
CA LEU A 49 13.37 11.37 8.16
C LEU A 49 12.29 12.22 7.47
N ARG A 50 12.49 13.53 7.36
CA ARG A 50 11.57 14.42 6.62
C ARG A 50 11.51 14.07 5.14
N ALA A 51 12.65 13.75 4.52
CA ALA A 51 12.69 13.32 3.12
C ALA A 51 11.98 11.98 2.92
N GLN A 52 12.21 11.01 3.81
CA GLN A 52 11.52 9.71 3.78
C GLN A 52 10.01 9.87 3.97
N LEU A 53 9.58 10.72 4.91
CA LEU A 53 8.16 11.02 5.13
C LEU A 53 7.53 11.65 3.89
N ALA A 54 8.19 12.62 3.26
CA ALA A 54 7.68 13.26 2.05
C ALA A 54 7.52 12.25 0.89
N SER A 55 8.51 11.35 0.71
CA SER A 55 8.43 10.27 -0.29
C SER A 55 7.26 9.33 0.01
N SER A 56 7.13 8.87 1.25
CA SER A 56 6.04 7.96 1.65
C SER A 56 4.65 8.60 1.50
N GLN A 57 4.52 9.88 1.82
CA GLN A 57 3.28 10.63 1.60
C GLN A 57 2.93 10.75 0.12
N GLN A 58 3.94 10.93 -0.73
CA GLN A 58 3.75 10.98 -2.18
C GLN A 58 3.30 9.62 -2.73
N ASP A 59 3.95 8.53 -2.32
CA ASP A 59 3.57 7.17 -2.72
C ASP A 59 2.15 6.83 -2.25
N ALA A 60 1.81 7.18 -1.01
CA ALA A 60 0.46 7.00 -0.46
C ALA A 60 -0.59 7.78 -1.28
N LYS A 61 -0.28 9.02 -1.67
CA LYS A 61 -1.17 9.83 -2.53
C LYS A 61 -1.41 9.15 -3.88
N TYR A 62 -0.36 8.69 -4.55
CA TYR A 62 -0.50 8.01 -5.84
C TYR A 62 -1.26 6.69 -5.71
N TRP A 63 -0.99 5.92 -4.66
CA TRP A 63 -1.73 4.71 -4.36
C TRP A 63 -3.22 4.98 -4.13
N THR A 64 -3.57 6.02 -3.37
CA THR A 64 -4.98 6.43 -3.19
C THR A 64 -5.61 6.84 -4.53
N GLN A 65 -4.93 7.63 -5.35
CA GLN A 65 -5.45 8.00 -6.68
C GLN A 65 -5.70 6.78 -7.58
N LEU A 66 -4.80 5.80 -7.57
CA LEU A 66 -4.93 4.58 -8.35
C LEU A 66 -6.04 3.65 -7.81
N SER A 67 -6.07 3.43 -6.50
CA SER A 67 -6.98 2.46 -5.89
C SER A 67 -8.42 2.96 -5.73
N THR A 68 -8.64 4.27 -5.66
CA THR A 68 -10.01 4.84 -5.52
C THR A 68 -10.91 4.58 -6.70
N ILE A 69 -10.35 4.34 -7.89
CA ILE A 69 -11.11 3.96 -9.09
C ILE A 69 -11.40 2.46 -9.15
N PHE A 70 -10.81 1.66 -8.26
CA PHE A 70 -11.02 0.22 -8.23
C PHE A 70 -12.12 -0.15 -7.25
N MET A 71 -12.96 -1.10 -7.65
CA MET A 71 -13.97 -1.68 -6.76
C MET A 71 -13.37 -2.87 -6.02
N PRO A 72 -13.37 -2.90 -4.68
CA PRO A 72 -12.92 -4.08 -3.95
C PRO A 72 -13.74 -5.32 -4.33
N VAL A 73 -13.06 -6.47 -4.47
CA VAL A 73 -13.68 -7.78 -4.67
C VAL A 73 -13.39 -8.61 -3.42
N GLU A 74 -14.45 -9.03 -2.73
CA GLU A 74 -14.31 -9.94 -1.59
C GLU A 74 -14.00 -11.36 -2.09
N LEU A 75 -12.91 -11.93 -1.58
CA LEU A 75 -12.53 -13.33 -1.81
C LEU A 75 -12.50 -14.05 -0.46
N ARG A 76 -13.63 -14.61 -0.05
CA ARG A 76 -13.86 -15.03 1.35
C ARG A 76 -13.01 -16.23 1.77
N SER A 77 -12.79 -17.19 0.88
CA SER A 77 -11.92 -18.35 1.15
C SER A 77 -10.43 -18.05 1.04
N MET A 78 -10.04 -16.94 0.41
CA MET A 78 -8.67 -16.59 0.07
C MET A 78 -8.21 -15.37 0.89
N THR A 79 -8.04 -15.55 2.21
CA THR A 79 -7.76 -14.43 3.13
C THR A 79 -6.37 -13.81 2.98
N ASP A 80 -5.45 -14.52 2.33
CA ASP A 80 -4.16 -14.06 1.83
C ASP A 80 -4.26 -13.15 0.59
N HIS A 81 -5.47 -12.84 0.12
CA HIS A 81 -5.67 -12.03 -1.09
C HIS A 81 -6.21 -10.61 -0.79
N LYS A 82 -5.80 -9.66 -1.64
CA LYS A 82 -6.54 -8.42 -1.89
C LYS A 82 -6.92 -8.36 -3.36
N ALA A 83 -8.20 -8.28 -3.66
CA ALA A 83 -8.69 -8.24 -5.04
C ALA A 83 -9.49 -6.98 -5.35
N PHE A 84 -9.38 -6.56 -6.60
CA PHE A 84 -9.91 -5.29 -7.08
C PHE A 84 -10.39 -5.46 -8.51
N MET A 85 -11.59 -4.95 -8.81
CA MET A 85 -12.08 -4.81 -10.18
C MET A 85 -11.78 -3.40 -10.69
N THR A 86 -11.14 -3.35 -11.84
CA THR A 86 -10.87 -2.10 -12.58
C THR A 86 -12.16 -1.56 -13.22
N PRO A 87 -12.23 -0.26 -13.59
CA PRO A 87 -13.36 0.27 -14.34
C PRO A 87 -13.66 -0.44 -15.67
N GLY A 88 -12.64 -1.09 -16.27
CA GLY A 88 -12.79 -1.89 -17.48
C GLY A 88 -13.27 -3.32 -17.25
N GLY A 89 -13.57 -3.71 -16.01
CA GLY A 89 -14.07 -5.04 -15.64
C GLY A 89 -13.01 -6.11 -15.43
N LEU A 90 -11.72 -5.82 -15.69
CA LEU A 90 -10.63 -6.73 -15.32
C LEU A 90 -10.47 -6.78 -13.81
N ILE A 91 -10.08 -7.95 -13.29
CA ILE A 91 -9.75 -8.14 -11.88
C ILE A 91 -8.23 -8.14 -11.72
N VAL A 92 -7.75 -7.47 -10.67
CA VAL A 92 -6.38 -7.60 -10.19
C VAL A 92 -6.46 -8.21 -8.80
N ALA A 93 -5.77 -9.32 -8.56
CA ALA A 93 -5.64 -9.91 -7.24
C ALA A 93 -4.17 -9.94 -6.81
N LEU A 94 -3.93 -9.59 -5.55
CA LEU A 94 -2.62 -9.59 -4.91
C LEU A 94 -2.61 -10.72 -3.89
N HIS A 95 -1.68 -11.67 -4.04
CA HIS A 95 -1.57 -12.86 -3.20
C HIS A 95 -0.29 -12.77 -2.36
N PHE A 96 -0.46 -12.74 -1.05
CA PHE A 96 0.60 -12.53 -0.06
C PHE A 96 1.16 -13.83 0.51
N ASP A 97 2.23 -13.76 1.29
CA ASP A 97 2.90 -14.93 1.87
C ASP A 97 2.32 -15.45 3.18
N ASP A 98 1.27 -14.80 3.71
CA ASP A 98 0.58 -15.20 4.93
C ASP A 98 -0.94 -15.05 4.76
N MET A 99 -1.70 -16.01 5.30
CA MET A 99 -3.18 -16.00 5.32
C MET A 99 -3.73 -14.85 6.15
N ASP A 100 -2.94 -14.33 7.09
CA ASP A 100 -3.20 -13.13 7.85
C ASP A 100 -2.43 -11.96 7.23
N LEU A 101 -3.15 -11.10 6.50
CA LEU A 101 -2.58 -9.93 5.83
C LEU A 101 -1.88 -8.94 6.77
N SER A 102 -2.14 -8.99 8.08
CA SER A 102 -1.41 -8.18 9.06
C SER A 102 -0.02 -8.72 9.39
N LYS A 103 0.24 -9.99 9.07
CA LYS A 103 1.52 -10.68 9.25
C LYS A 103 2.29 -10.85 7.95
N ALA A 104 1.60 -10.77 6.81
CA ALA A 104 2.21 -10.82 5.49
C ALA A 104 3.39 -9.85 5.39
N GLN A 105 4.52 -10.36 4.90
CA GLN A 105 5.74 -9.58 4.70
C GLN A 105 6.03 -9.39 3.21
N ASN A 106 5.51 -10.26 2.36
CA ASN A 106 5.84 -10.27 0.94
C ASN A 106 4.59 -10.47 0.07
N LEU A 107 4.61 -9.81 -1.09
CA LEU A 107 3.74 -10.16 -2.20
C LEU A 107 4.38 -11.32 -2.97
N ASN A 108 3.65 -12.42 -3.16
CA ASN A 108 4.13 -13.61 -3.87
C ASN A 108 3.67 -13.60 -5.33
N TRP A 109 2.37 -13.41 -5.56
CA TRP A 109 1.80 -13.31 -6.90
C TRP A 109 0.95 -12.05 -7.08
N MET A 110 0.92 -11.57 -8.32
CA MET A 110 -0.14 -10.71 -8.85
C MET A 110 -0.90 -11.52 -9.90
N ALA A 111 -2.22 -11.56 -9.79
CA ALA A 111 -3.08 -12.19 -10.77
C ALA A 111 -3.86 -11.15 -11.56
N ILE A 112 -3.97 -11.36 -12.88
CA ILE A 112 -4.86 -10.61 -13.77
C ILE A 112 -6.00 -11.54 -14.13
N GLY A 113 -7.22 -11.14 -13.79
CA GLY A 113 -8.46 -11.87 -14.02
C GLY A 113 -9.29 -11.23 -15.13
N VAL A 114 -9.79 -12.06 -16.04
CA VAL A 114 -10.75 -11.67 -17.09
C VAL A 114 -12.06 -12.41 -16.85
N PRO A 115 -13.18 -11.70 -16.60
CA PRO A 115 -14.49 -12.33 -16.50
C PRO A 115 -14.84 -13.12 -17.77
N GLY A 116 -15.43 -14.29 -17.58
CA GLY A 116 -15.67 -15.22 -18.68
C GLY A 116 -16.47 -16.44 -18.24
N LYS A 117 -16.42 -17.47 -19.08
CA LYS A 117 -17.08 -18.75 -18.87
C LYS A 117 -16.08 -19.87 -18.69
N TYR A 118 -16.40 -20.84 -17.84
CA TYR A 118 -15.55 -22.01 -17.66
C TYR A 118 -15.68 -22.95 -18.86
N SER A 119 -14.91 -22.68 -19.91
CA SER A 119 -14.88 -23.49 -21.13
C SER A 119 -13.57 -23.29 -21.91
N ARG A 120 -13.18 -24.28 -22.70
CA ARG A 120 -12.01 -24.21 -23.58
C ARG A 120 -12.11 -23.05 -24.57
N GLN A 121 -13.26 -22.91 -25.22
CA GLN A 121 -13.51 -21.84 -26.20
C GLN A 121 -13.31 -20.45 -25.58
N ASP A 122 -13.80 -20.23 -24.36
CA ASP A 122 -13.65 -18.93 -23.70
C ASP A 122 -12.22 -18.68 -23.20
N GLN A 123 -11.53 -19.72 -22.70
CA GLN A 123 -10.11 -19.63 -22.38
C GLN A 123 -9.30 -19.22 -23.63
N GLU A 124 -9.52 -19.88 -24.76
CA GLU A 124 -8.85 -19.57 -26.03
C GLU A 124 -9.17 -18.15 -26.54
N ARG A 125 -10.42 -17.69 -26.38
CA ARG A 125 -10.83 -16.32 -26.67
C ARG A 125 -10.02 -15.32 -25.83
N ILE A 126 -9.93 -15.55 -24.53
CA ILE A 126 -9.19 -14.67 -23.61
C ILE A 126 -7.70 -14.68 -23.95
N GLU A 127 -7.12 -15.85 -24.19
CA GLU A 127 -5.71 -15.97 -24.56
C GLU A 127 -5.38 -15.31 -25.91
N THR A 128 -6.33 -15.27 -26.83
CA THR A 128 -6.20 -14.54 -28.10
C THR A 128 -6.15 -13.02 -27.88
N LEU A 129 -6.92 -12.51 -26.91
CA LEU A 129 -7.02 -11.08 -26.62
C LEU A 129 -5.88 -10.56 -25.74
N TYR A 130 -5.44 -11.37 -24.76
CA TYR A 130 -4.55 -10.92 -23.69
C TYR A 130 -3.22 -11.68 -23.62
N GLY A 131 -3.04 -12.71 -24.44
CA GLY A 131 -1.86 -13.58 -24.42
C GLY A 131 -2.07 -14.86 -23.60
N LYS A 132 -1.10 -15.78 -23.71
CA LYS A 132 -1.12 -17.07 -23.01
C LYS A 132 -0.95 -16.91 -21.49
N GLY A 133 -1.40 -17.92 -20.75
CA GLY A 133 -1.13 -18.03 -19.29
C GLY A 133 -2.36 -17.93 -18.41
N PHE A 134 -3.55 -17.82 -18.98
CA PHE A 134 -4.83 -17.86 -18.27
C PHE A 134 -5.21 -19.30 -17.95
N THR A 135 -4.45 -19.94 -17.06
CA THR A 135 -4.56 -21.38 -16.76
C THR A 135 -5.49 -21.70 -15.59
N HIS A 136 -5.92 -20.69 -14.83
CA HIS A 136 -6.69 -20.87 -13.61
C HIS A 136 -8.06 -20.19 -13.70
N PHE A 137 -9.15 -20.95 -13.61
CA PHE A 137 -10.50 -20.42 -13.54
C PHE A 137 -11.01 -20.45 -12.10
N HIS A 138 -11.78 -19.44 -11.72
CA HIS A 138 -12.48 -19.41 -10.45
C HIS A 138 -13.93 -18.99 -10.64
N ASP A 139 -14.86 -19.78 -10.10
CA ASP A 139 -16.22 -19.33 -9.85
C ASP A 139 -16.18 -18.47 -8.57
N LEU A 140 -16.30 -17.15 -8.73
CA LEU A 140 -16.25 -16.22 -7.60
C LEU A 140 -17.50 -16.29 -6.71
N MET A 141 -18.63 -16.76 -7.24
CA MET A 141 -19.89 -16.84 -6.48
C MET A 141 -19.94 -18.12 -5.65
N ALA A 142 -19.52 -19.25 -6.23
CA ALA A 142 -19.41 -20.51 -5.54
C ALA A 142 -18.13 -20.60 -4.68
N ASP A 143 -17.19 -19.68 -4.88
CA ASP A 143 -15.90 -19.63 -4.20
C ASP A 143 -15.10 -20.93 -4.40
N THR A 144 -14.96 -21.36 -5.66
CA THR A 144 -14.28 -22.62 -6.02
C THR A 144 -13.36 -22.48 -7.23
N HIS A 145 -12.26 -23.25 -7.21
CA HIS A 145 -11.41 -23.45 -8.38
C HIS A 145 -12.16 -24.25 -9.46
N GLY A 146 -12.14 -23.74 -10.68
CA GLY A 146 -12.97 -24.23 -11.77
C GLY A 146 -14.43 -23.82 -11.55
N GLY A 147 -15.35 -24.70 -11.92
CA GLY A 147 -16.77 -24.46 -11.77
C GLY A 147 -17.59 -25.41 -12.64
N LYS A 148 -18.88 -25.09 -12.79
CA LYS A 148 -19.74 -25.78 -13.76
C LYS A 148 -19.28 -25.44 -15.18
N ALA A 149 -19.22 -26.43 -16.07
CA ALA A 149 -18.93 -26.20 -17.48
C ALA A 149 -19.89 -25.16 -18.09
N GLY A 150 -19.34 -24.13 -18.72
CA GLY A 150 -20.07 -22.97 -19.28
C GLY A 150 -20.58 -21.97 -18.24
N GLY A 151 -20.35 -22.23 -16.95
CA GLY A 151 -20.69 -21.34 -15.84
C GLY A 151 -19.83 -20.07 -15.84
N ASP A 152 -20.38 -19.01 -15.26
CA ASP A 152 -19.72 -17.71 -15.19
C ASP A 152 -18.66 -17.69 -14.08
N GLY A 153 -17.61 -16.92 -14.30
CA GLY A 153 -16.50 -16.78 -13.37
C GLY A 153 -15.36 -15.99 -14.00
N VAL A 154 -14.13 -16.28 -13.60
CA VAL A 154 -12.97 -15.48 -13.99
C VAL A 154 -11.78 -16.38 -14.33
N TRP A 155 -11.19 -16.15 -15.49
CA TRP A 155 -9.90 -16.73 -15.87
C TRP A 155 -8.77 -15.83 -15.36
N PHE A 156 -7.84 -16.42 -14.63
CA PHE A 156 -6.69 -15.75 -14.03
C PHE A 156 -5.38 -16.21 -14.68
N MET A 157 -4.54 -15.22 -14.99
CA MET A 157 -3.11 -15.41 -15.19
C MET A 157 -2.38 -15.00 -13.91
N HIS A 158 -1.64 -15.92 -13.31
CA HIS A 158 -0.83 -15.65 -12.12
C HIS A 158 0.60 -15.30 -12.52
N VAL A 159 1.12 -14.22 -11.94
CA VAL A 159 2.48 -13.75 -12.17
C VAL A 159 3.20 -13.72 -10.84
N ALA A 160 4.22 -14.57 -10.68
CA ALA A 160 5.13 -14.48 -9.55
C ALA A 160 5.88 -13.15 -9.63
N VAL A 161 5.82 -12.34 -8.57
CA VAL A 161 6.48 -11.01 -8.55
C VAL A 161 7.90 -11.07 -7.98
N ARG A 162 8.24 -12.19 -7.34
CA ARG A 162 9.55 -12.45 -6.72
C ARG A 162 9.90 -13.94 -6.84
N GLY A 163 11.11 -14.32 -6.43
CA GLY A 163 11.48 -15.73 -6.26
C GLY A 163 11.11 -16.24 -4.87
N PHE A 164 10.51 -17.44 -4.80
CA PHE A 164 10.13 -18.13 -3.56
C PHE A 164 9.78 -19.60 -3.84
N ALA A 165 9.57 -20.41 -2.81
CA ALA A 165 9.15 -21.80 -2.95
C ALA A 165 7.63 -21.92 -2.94
N ALA A 166 7.07 -22.61 -3.94
CA ALA A 166 5.66 -22.99 -4.02
C ALA A 166 5.54 -24.53 -3.95
N PRO A 167 4.33 -25.08 -3.74
CA PRO A 167 4.11 -26.53 -3.70
C PRO A 167 4.59 -27.29 -4.95
N TRP A 168 4.63 -26.62 -6.11
CA TRP A 168 5.11 -27.18 -7.39
C TRP A 168 6.57 -26.85 -7.71
N GLY A 169 7.31 -26.24 -6.77
CA GLY A 169 8.74 -25.98 -6.87
C GLY A 169 9.13 -24.51 -6.68
N SER A 170 10.41 -24.22 -6.90
CA SER A 170 10.94 -22.87 -6.78
C SER A 170 10.54 -22.00 -7.97
N LEU A 171 9.91 -20.87 -7.68
CA LEU A 171 9.49 -19.89 -8.67
C LEU A 171 10.53 -18.80 -8.86
N LYS A 172 10.49 -18.23 -10.07
CA LYS A 172 11.19 -17.00 -10.46
C LYS A 172 10.13 -15.98 -10.89
N PRO A 173 10.45 -14.68 -10.88
CA PRO A 173 9.53 -13.68 -11.41
C PRO A 173 9.09 -14.00 -12.84
N GLY A 174 7.78 -13.92 -13.10
CA GLY A 174 7.19 -14.26 -14.40
C GLY A 174 5.84 -14.97 -14.28
N VAL A 175 5.23 -15.29 -15.42
CA VAL A 175 3.96 -16.03 -15.48
C VAL A 175 4.16 -17.42 -14.89
N ASP A 176 3.29 -17.80 -13.95
CA ASP A 176 3.28 -19.09 -13.28
C ASP A 176 2.15 -19.96 -13.84
N GLU A 177 2.44 -20.63 -14.96
CA GLU A 177 1.48 -21.50 -15.65
C GLU A 177 1.08 -22.72 -14.81
N LYS A 178 1.83 -23.02 -13.74
CA LYS A 178 1.59 -24.14 -12.82
C LYS A 178 0.77 -23.76 -11.61
N PHE A 179 0.37 -22.49 -11.48
CA PHE A 179 -0.49 -22.04 -10.40
C PHE A 179 -1.87 -22.68 -10.53
N MET A 180 -2.07 -23.78 -9.80
CA MET A 180 -3.33 -24.52 -9.63
C MET A 180 -4.17 -24.62 -10.93
N PRO A 181 -3.61 -25.11 -12.06
CA PRO A 181 -4.29 -25.04 -13.34
C PRO A 181 -5.64 -25.79 -13.29
N THR A 182 -6.67 -25.19 -13.89
CA THR A 182 -8.00 -25.78 -13.99
C THR A 182 -8.27 -26.16 -15.45
N PRO A 183 -8.30 -27.46 -15.80
CA PRO A 183 -8.53 -27.88 -17.17
C PRO A 183 -9.87 -27.38 -17.70
N ALA A 184 -9.83 -26.54 -18.73
CA ALA A 184 -11.04 -25.98 -19.32
C ALA A 184 -11.89 -27.07 -19.97
N PRO A 185 -13.19 -27.19 -19.63
CA PRO A 185 -14.05 -28.21 -20.20
C PRO A 185 -14.48 -27.83 -21.62
N ASP A 186 -14.75 -28.83 -22.44
CA ASP A 186 -15.49 -28.65 -23.68
C ASP A 186 -16.98 -28.45 -23.34
N VAL A 187 -17.60 -27.45 -23.95
CA VAL A 187 -19.02 -27.14 -23.77
C VAL A 187 -19.76 -27.38 -25.09
N PRO A 188 -21.01 -27.92 -25.06
CA PRO A 188 -21.84 -28.08 -26.26
C PRO A 188 -22.21 -26.75 -26.93
#